data_AF-A0A933PGY2-F1
#
_entry.id   AF-A0A933PGY2-F1
#
_cell.length_a   1.000
_cell.length_b   1.000
_cell.length_c   1.000
_cell.angle_alpha   90.00
_cell.angle_beta   90.00
_cell.angle_gamma   90.00
#
_symmetry.space_group_name_H-M   'P 1'
#
loop_
_entity.id
_entity.type
_entity.pdbx_description
1 polymer ?
#
loop_
_entity_poly.entity_id
_entity_poly.type
_entity_poly.pdbx_seq_one_letter_code
_entity_poly.pdbx_strand_id
1 'polypeptide(L)'
;MAADTTFDTVVGWAGIIGTVLAALALVVALAVTTSLFQWSALLLRRLRTMRRAIGTVRDERIALGPFLRETRALLRRRVGTGGATVREELEWVGRLVGATAAEPGPTGATTVAVPFTFAAGLAGTRYPAGLSELAAAYERYGVAVRRRWVLRSSAGPLVAEEHEIARRTASLLRRWAGYLPVPEPSDPNTPDPRDPDRLRHRSVDLSHVTDTTGQPVPTRVQLVTWPFVTARSALGFPTVAVSYQPLRVVVDGTPSQRSAPRDGVVTEVIPAGPDPRPVDPLGFDGVLTRWHGTGCRLEVDQASGRQQLHLCVSETSYFAVRATQPNGTSAPHTGRARLLTMVLLCVDDDRVLLVRRSEYVVYPGRFTGTLSGNCELAPREGHPADRDENGLPDLLGAVAREAREELGLDLTEPGSAPGVLGVVEVDTESETGSHVLVATARLPGPAPTFTFDLTQADPVEGLWELGEDALVVDIAAATATADDARSLVDWLRSSPELTATACGALLLLVISRQQLAQEQHDKARGAVRPPLPWTTADLAAWLDAPAPTWTAGPDPAFVGRRPLCRRPCDTGPVTPSGR
;
A
#
# COMPACT_ATOMS: atom_id res chain seq x y z
N MET A 1 -62.30 -44.17 -64.25
CA MET A 1 -61.54 -44.11 -62.98
C MET A 1 -60.29 -43.27 -63.19
N ALA A 2 -60.36 -41.99 -62.85
CA ALA A 2 -59.25 -41.05 -62.61
C ALA A 2 -59.87 -39.64 -62.58
N ALA A 3 -60.54 -39.31 -61.49
CA ALA A 3 -60.98 -37.95 -61.19
C ALA A 3 -61.10 -37.82 -59.67
N ASP A 4 -60.76 -36.64 -59.16
CA ASP A 4 -60.88 -36.19 -57.76
C ASP A 4 -59.81 -36.60 -56.75
N THR A 5 -58.53 -36.50 -57.13
CA THR A 5 -57.46 -36.29 -56.13
C THR A 5 -56.91 -34.86 -56.15
N THR A 6 -57.10 -34.10 -57.22
CA THR A 6 -56.58 -32.73 -57.35
C THR A 6 -57.39 -31.71 -56.55
N PHE A 7 -58.72 -31.84 -56.46
CA PHE A 7 -59.55 -30.87 -55.76
C PHE A 7 -59.34 -30.91 -54.23
N ASP A 8 -59.37 -32.09 -53.61
CA ASP A 8 -59.13 -32.24 -52.16
C ASP A 8 -57.71 -31.84 -51.76
N THR A 9 -56.73 -32.06 -52.64
CA THR A 9 -55.37 -31.59 -52.41
C THR A 9 -55.32 -30.07 -52.43
N VAL A 10 -55.97 -29.41 -53.40
CA VAL A 10 -56.01 -27.93 -53.50
C VAL A 10 -56.78 -27.29 -52.34
N VAL A 11 -57.90 -27.88 -51.91
CA VAL A 11 -58.68 -27.39 -50.76
C VAL A 11 -57.92 -27.59 -49.45
N GLY A 12 -57.22 -28.72 -49.30
CA GLY A 12 -56.33 -28.97 -48.17
C GLY A 12 -55.19 -27.96 -48.09
N TRP A 13 -54.54 -27.65 -49.21
CA TRP A 13 -53.48 -26.64 -49.25
C TRP A 13 -54.00 -25.22 -48.98
N ALA A 14 -55.17 -24.86 -49.49
CA ALA A 14 -55.78 -23.56 -49.22
C ALA A 14 -56.13 -23.37 -47.73
N GLY A 15 -56.63 -24.42 -47.05
CA GLY A 15 -56.90 -24.41 -45.62
C GLY A 15 -55.63 -24.28 -44.78
N ILE A 16 -54.57 -24.99 -45.16
CA ILE A 16 -53.27 -24.91 -44.49
C ILE A 16 -52.65 -23.52 -44.66
N ILE A 17 -52.65 -22.98 -45.90
CA ILE A 17 -52.12 -21.65 -46.20
C ILE A 17 -52.91 -20.57 -45.46
N GLY A 18 -54.24 -20.66 -45.45
CA GLY A 18 -55.10 -19.72 -44.71
C GLY A 18 -54.82 -19.72 -43.21
N THR A 19 -54.63 -20.90 -42.61
CA THR A 19 -54.33 -21.03 -41.18
C THR A 19 -52.96 -20.47 -40.83
N VAL A 20 -51.95 -20.71 -41.69
CA VAL A 20 -50.60 -20.17 -41.53
C VAL A 20 -50.59 -18.63 -41.62
N LEU A 21 -51.33 -18.06 -42.58
CA LEU A 21 -51.44 -16.60 -42.73
C LEU A 21 -52.17 -15.95 -41.54
N ALA A 22 -53.24 -16.59 -41.02
CA ALA A 22 -53.95 -16.10 -39.85
C ALA A 22 -53.07 -16.13 -38.59
N ALA A 23 -52.29 -17.20 -38.38
CA ALA A 23 -51.35 -17.30 -37.27
C ALA A 23 -50.23 -16.24 -37.37
N LEU A 24 -49.69 -16.02 -38.57
CA LEU A 24 -48.71 -14.96 -38.83
C LEU A 24 -49.28 -13.56 -38.54
N ALA A 25 -50.50 -13.30 -38.98
CA ALA A 25 -51.18 -12.03 -38.70
C ALA A 25 -51.39 -11.81 -37.19
N LEU A 26 -51.73 -12.86 -36.44
CA LEU A 26 -51.92 -12.78 -34.98
C LEU A 26 -50.58 -12.52 -34.25
N VAL A 27 -49.50 -13.19 -34.67
CA VAL A 27 -48.15 -12.98 -34.12
C VAL A 27 -47.65 -11.57 -34.41
N VAL A 28 -47.88 -11.07 -35.63
CA VAL A 28 -47.55 -9.68 -35.99
C VAL A 28 -48.39 -8.69 -35.19
N ALA A 29 -49.69 -8.91 -35.02
CA ALA A 29 -50.56 -8.05 -34.22
C ALA A 29 -50.16 -8.03 -32.74
N LEU A 30 -49.79 -9.18 -32.17
CA LEU A 30 -49.30 -9.30 -30.80
C LEU A 30 -47.93 -8.62 -30.60
N ALA A 31 -47.02 -8.75 -31.58
CA ALA A 31 -45.73 -8.08 -31.58
C ALA A 31 -45.86 -6.55 -31.70
N VAL A 32 -46.80 -6.07 -32.53
CA VAL A 32 -47.07 -4.63 -32.71
C VAL A 32 -47.72 -4.03 -31.45
N THR A 33 -48.67 -4.72 -30.83
CA THR A 33 -49.36 -4.23 -29.61
C THR A 33 -48.47 -4.22 -28.38
N THR A 34 -47.63 -5.25 -28.18
CA THR A 34 -46.64 -5.27 -27.08
C THR A 34 -45.55 -4.21 -27.29
N SER A 35 -45.08 -4.01 -28.52
CA SER A 35 -44.10 -2.96 -28.84
C SER A 35 -44.66 -1.54 -28.62
N LEU A 36 -45.93 -1.29 -28.97
CA LEU A 36 -46.59 0.01 -28.72
C LEU A 36 -46.81 0.28 -27.23
N PHE A 37 -47.13 -0.74 -26.43
CA PHE A 37 -47.29 -0.61 -24.98
C PHE A 37 -45.97 -0.33 -24.27
N GLN A 38 -44.91 -1.08 -24.60
CA GLN A 38 -43.55 -0.86 -24.07
C GLN A 38 -43.02 0.53 -24.46
N TRP A 39 -43.28 0.95 -25.71
CA TRP A 39 -42.93 2.28 -26.20
C TRP A 39 -43.63 3.40 -25.41
N SER A 40 -44.92 3.24 -25.12
CA SER A 40 -45.73 4.19 -24.35
C SER A 40 -45.29 4.27 -22.88
N ALA A 41 -44.95 3.13 -22.28
CA ALA A 41 -44.47 3.05 -20.89
C ALA A 41 -43.08 3.72 -20.72
N LEU A 42 -42.16 3.51 -21.66
CA LEU A 42 -40.83 4.16 -21.66
C LEU A 42 -40.93 5.67 -21.88
N LEU A 43 -41.84 6.12 -22.76
CA LEU A 43 -42.10 7.54 -23.00
C LEU A 43 -42.66 8.22 -21.74
N LEU A 44 -43.67 7.62 -21.10
CA LEU A 44 -44.28 8.12 -19.85
C LEU A 44 -43.28 8.12 -18.69
N ARG A 45 -42.37 7.13 -18.61
CA ARG A 45 -41.34 7.05 -17.57
C ARG A 45 -40.27 8.12 -17.77
N ARG A 46 -39.80 8.34 -19.00
CA ARG A 46 -38.84 9.40 -19.33
C ARG A 46 -39.44 10.80 -19.09
N LEU A 47 -40.73 10.98 -19.38
CA LEU A 47 -41.49 12.20 -19.05
C LEU A 47 -41.59 12.46 -17.54
N ARG A 48 -41.74 11.43 -16.70
CA ARG A 48 -41.75 11.58 -15.23
C ARG A 48 -40.38 11.93 -14.67
N THR A 49 -39.31 11.29 -15.15
CA THR A 49 -37.94 11.59 -14.71
C THR A 49 -37.51 13.00 -15.15
N MET A 50 -37.87 13.42 -16.36
CA MET A 50 -37.64 14.78 -16.81
C MET A 50 -38.52 15.81 -16.12
N ARG A 51 -39.79 15.52 -15.78
CA ARG A 51 -40.59 16.43 -14.95
C ARG A 51 -39.93 16.73 -13.60
N ARG A 52 -39.20 15.76 -13.03
CA ARG A 52 -38.41 15.95 -11.80
C ARG A 52 -37.13 16.75 -12.05
N ALA A 53 -36.41 16.49 -13.14
CA ALA A 53 -35.19 17.22 -13.52
C ALA A 53 -35.46 18.65 -14.04
N ILE A 54 -36.62 18.90 -14.65
CA ILE A 54 -37.10 20.22 -15.10
C ILE A 54 -37.66 21.00 -13.90
N GLY A 55 -38.18 20.30 -12.87
CA GLY A 55 -38.51 20.92 -11.58
C GLY A 55 -37.30 21.50 -10.86
N THR A 56 -36.09 20.99 -11.13
CA THR A 56 -34.82 21.50 -10.60
C THR A 56 -34.14 22.56 -11.47
N VAL A 57 -34.57 22.74 -12.72
CA VAL A 57 -34.06 23.78 -13.64
C VAL A 57 -35.23 24.72 -13.99
N ARG A 58 -35.59 25.58 -13.04
CA ARG A 58 -36.47 26.72 -13.28
C ARG A 58 -35.68 27.75 -14.08
N ASP A 59 -35.74 27.72 -15.41
CA ASP A 59 -35.96 28.95 -16.22
C ASP A 59 -35.89 28.77 -17.74
N GLU A 60 -35.45 27.64 -18.28
CA GLU A 60 -35.46 27.47 -19.74
C GLU A 60 -36.70 26.71 -20.21
N ARG A 61 -37.57 27.40 -20.95
CA ARG A 61 -38.73 26.82 -21.66
C ARG A 61 -38.25 25.91 -22.79
N ILE A 62 -37.81 24.70 -22.44
CA ILE A 62 -37.54 23.65 -23.42
C ILE A 62 -38.86 23.33 -24.13
N ALA A 63 -38.91 23.60 -25.45
CA ALA A 63 -40.04 23.25 -26.28
C ALA A 63 -40.17 21.71 -26.33
N LEU A 64 -41.09 21.17 -25.53
CA LEU A 64 -41.30 19.74 -25.33
C LEU A 64 -41.62 18.99 -26.65
N GLY A 65 -42.27 19.67 -27.60
CA GLY A 65 -42.77 19.09 -28.85
C GLY A 65 -41.67 18.63 -29.83
N PRO A 66 -40.72 19.50 -30.22
CA PRO A 66 -39.57 19.14 -31.06
C PRO A 66 -38.72 18.02 -30.46
N PHE A 67 -38.41 18.10 -29.16
CA PHE A 67 -37.61 17.10 -28.44
C PHE A 67 -38.27 15.72 -28.37
N LEU A 68 -39.59 15.68 -28.12
CA LEU A 68 -40.36 14.44 -28.16
C LEU A 68 -40.42 13.83 -29.56
N ARG A 69 -40.43 14.67 -30.61
CA ARG A 69 -40.37 14.23 -32.01
C ARG A 69 -39.03 13.59 -32.36
N GLU A 70 -37.91 14.22 -31.99
CA GLU A 70 -36.56 13.67 -32.23
C GLU A 70 -36.31 12.39 -31.44
N THR A 71 -36.71 12.36 -30.16
CA THR A 71 -36.62 11.15 -29.33
C THR A 71 -37.46 10.00 -29.90
N ARG A 72 -38.65 10.30 -30.41
CA ARG A 72 -39.55 9.33 -31.06
C ARG A 72 -38.98 8.82 -32.38
N ALA A 73 -38.35 9.68 -33.18
CA ALA A 73 -37.69 9.29 -34.41
C ALA A 73 -36.47 8.38 -34.14
N LEU A 74 -35.65 8.71 -33.15
CA LEU A 74 -34.45 7.97 -32.78
C LEU A 74 -34.77 6.59 -32.17
N LEU A 75 -35.79 6.50 -31.31
CA LEU A 75 -36.28 5.24 -30.76
C LEU A 75 -36.94 4.35 -31.84
N ARG A 76 -37.75 4.93 -32.74
CA ARG A 76 -38.32 4.18 -33.87
C ARG A 76 -37.24 3.60 -34.77
N ARG A 77 -36.18 4.37 -35.04
CA ARG A 77 -35.05 3.92 -35.87
C ARG A 77 -34.31 2.75 -35.20
N ARG A 78 -34.04 2.83 -33.89
CA ARG A 78 -33.34 1.76 -33.14
C ARG A 78 -34.19 0.50 -32.91
N VAL A 79 -35.49 0.64 -32.73
CA VAL A 79 -36.43 -0.50 -32.59
C VAL A 79 -36.68 -1.17 -33.94
N GLY A 80 -36.75 -0.39 -35.03
CA GLY A 80 -36.98 -0.91 -36.38
C GLY A 80 -35.80 -1.66 -36.99
N THR A 81 -34.56 -1.42 -36.52
CA THR A 81 -33.34 -2.03 -37.08
C THR A 81 -32.59 -2.94 -36.10
N GLY A 82 -33.11 -3.14 -34.88
CA GLY A 82 -32.46 -3.96 -33.84
C GLY A 82 -32.77 -5.45 -33.98
N GLY A 83 -31.73 -6.30 -33.95
CA GLY A 83 -31.87 -7.76 -33.94
C GLY A 83 -32.54 -8.33 -32.68
N ALA A 84 -32.78 -9.65 -32.64
CA ALA A 84 -33.50 -10.35 -31.56
C ALA A 84 -33.02 -10.01 -30.14
N THR A 85 -31.72 -9.76 -29.98
CA THR A 85 -31.07 -9.36 -28.71
C THR A 85 -31.60 -8.04 -28.13
N VAL A 86 -32.08 -7.11 -28.98
CA VAL A 86 -32.69 -5.83 -28.55
C VAL A 86 -34.11 -6.04 -28.01
N ARG A 87 -34.81 -7.07 -28.50
CA ARG A 87 -36.15 -7.46 -28.02
C ARG A 87 -36.06 -8.20 -26.68
N GLU A 88 -35.09 -9.10 -26.50
CA GLU A 88 -34.84 -9.78 -25.21
C GLU A 88 -34.41 -8.81 -24.09
N GLU A 89 -33.63 -7.77 -24.41
CA GLU A 89 -33.21 -6.72 -23.45
C GLU A 89 -34.40 -5.87 -22.97
N LEU A 90 -35.35 -5.54 -23.86
CA LEU A 90 -36.57 -4.82 -23.48
C LEU A 90 -37.49 -5.66 -22.59
N GLU A 91 -37.50 -6.98 -22.79
CA GLU A 91 -38.24 -7.95 -21.99
C GLU A 91 -37.58 -8.23 -20.63
N TRP A 92 -36.24 -8.12 -20.54
CA TRP A 92 -35.48 -8.22 -19.28
C TRP A 92 -35.56 -6.93 -18.44
N VAL A 93 -35.49 -5.74 -19.07
CA VAL A 93 -35.70 -4.44 -18.41
C VAL A 93 -37.14 -4.30 -17.85
N GLY A 94 -38.11 -4.98 -18.46
CA GLY A 94 -39.47 -5.12 -17.93
C GLY A 94 -39.58 -5.99 -16.68
N ARG A 95 -38.61 -6.89 -16.43
CA ARG A 95 -38.60 -7.83 -15.29
C ARG A 95 -37.87 -7.31 -14.04
N LEU A 96 -36.99 -6.31 -14.18
CA LEU A 96 -36.22 -5.72 -13.07
C LEU A 96 -36.97 -4.57 -12.37
N VAL A 97 -38.15 -4.89 -11.82
CA VAL A 97 -38.78 -4.12 -10.76
C VAL A 97 -38.26 -4.66 -9.43
N GLY A 98 -37.59 -3.82 -8.64
CA GLY A 98 -37.25 -4.13 -7.24
C GLY A 98 -35.75 -4.14 -6.91
N ALA A 99 -35.06 -3.03 -7.14
CA ALA A 99 -33.80 -2.76 -6.45
C ALA A 99 -33.63 -1.25 -6.27
N THR A 100 -34.52 -0.67 -5.48
CA THR A 100 -34.28 0.61 -4.81
C THR A 100 -33.86 0.28 -3.39
N ALA A 101 -32.57 0.03 -3.18
CA ALA A 101 -31.96 0.17 -1.86
C ALA A 101 -31.24 1.52 -1.87
N ALA A 102 -31.81 2.50 -1.17
CA ALA A 102 -31.01 3.61 -0.68
C ALA A 102 -30.21 3.04 0.49
N GLU A 103 -28.88 2.96 0.36
CA GLU A 103 -28.02 2.61 1.49
C GLU A 103 -27.97 3.82 2.44
N PRO A 104 -28.44 3.69 3.69
CA PRO A 104 -28.14 4.71 4.69
C PRO A 104 -26.65 4.59 5.03
N GLY A 105 -25.90 5.64 4.71
CA GLY A 105 -24.49 5.74 5.13
C GLY A 105 -24.37 5.66 6.65
N PRO A 106 -23.30 5.08 7.20
CA PRO A 106 -23.08 5.03 8.63
C PRO A 106 -22.92 6.46 9.18
N THR A 107 -23.85 6.84 10.04
CA THR A 107 -23.76 8.03 10.88
C THR A 107 -22.88 7.73 12.10
N GLY A 108 -21.66 8.26 12.12
CA GLY A 108 -20.76 8.22 13.28
C GLY A 108 -19.36 8.68 12.89
N ALA A 109 -18.91 9.80 13.44
CA ALA A 109 -17.73 10.53 13.01
C ALA A 109 -16.40 9.84 13.35
N THR A 110 -15.84 9.14 12.36
CA THR A 110 -14.47 9.39 11.90
C THR A 110 -14.61 10.11 10.56
N THR A 111 -14.02 11.29 10.40
CA THR A 111 -14.24 12.15 9.21
C THR A 111 -13.86 11.48 7.89
N VAL A 112 -13.06 10.41 7.94
CA VAL A 112 -12.69 9.59 6.79
C VAL A 112 -12.70 8.11 7.21
N ALA A 113 -13.50 7.27 6.54
CA ALA A 113 -13.58 5.83 6.84
C ALA A 113 -12.32 5.10 6.39
N VAL A 114 -11.79 4.19 7.21
CA VAL A 114 -10.71 3.26 6.84
C VAL A 114 -11.13 2.44 5.61
N PRO A 115 -10.22 2.13 4.66
CA PRO A 115 -10.58 1.36 3.48
C PRO A 115 -11.21 0.03 3.88
N PHE A 116 -12.27 -0.40 3.21
CA PHE A 116 -12.96 -1.67 3.50
C PHE A 116 -12.00 -2.86 3.50
N THR A 117 -11.01 -2.83 2.61
CA THR A 117 -9.93 -3.82 2.49
C THR A 117 -9.06 -3.92 3.73
N PHE A 118 -9.08 -2.89 4.58
CA PHE A 118 -8.30 -2.76 5.81
C PHE A 118 -9.17 -2.71 7.08
N ALA A 119 -10.50 -2.56 6.95
CA ALA A 119 -11.41 -2.40 8.08
C ALA A 119 -11.32 -3.57 9.08
N ALA A 120 -10.94 -3.25 10.33
CA ALA A 120 -10.74 -4.23 11.40
C ALA A 120 -12.02 -5.02 11.76
N GLY A 121 -13.20 -4.43 11.55
CA GLY A 121 -14.51 -5.05 11.88
C GLY A 121 -14.90 -6.26 11.03
N LEU A 122 -14.14 -6.59 9.98
CA LEU A 122 -14.34 -7.78 9.17
C LEU A 122 -13.49 -8.98 9.60
N ALA A 123 -12.65 -8.84 10.64
CA ALA A 123 -11.70 -9.85 11.06
C ALA A 123 -12.31 -11.25 11.22
N GLY A 124 -11.53 -12.27 10.84
CA GLY A 124 -11.91 -13.69 10.92
C GLY A 124 -12.60 -14.21 9.66
N THR A 125 -13.51 -15.17 9.81
CA THR A 125 -14.11 -15.94 8.70
C THR A 125 -14.98 -15.10 7.75
N ARG A 126 -15.39 -13.90 8.16
CA ARG A 126 -16.19 -12.97 7.34
C ARG A 126 -15.35 -12.13 6.38
N TYR A 127 -14.05 -12.00 6.60
CA TYR A 127 -13.17 -11.18 5.76
C TYR A 127 -13.09 -11.69 4.31
N PRO A 128 -12.75 -12.97 4.05
CA PRO A 128 -12.72 -13.51 2.68
C PRO A 128 -14.07 -13.42 1.98
N ALA A 129 -15.16 -13.70 2.71
CA ALA A 129 -16.51 -13.66 2.18
C ALA A 129 -16.91 -12.24 1.76
N GLY A 130 -16.68 -11.25 2.62
CA GLY A 130 -16.99 -9.84 2.32
C GLY A 130 -16.20 -9.30 1.12
N LEU A 131 -14.91 -9.62 1.01
CA LEU A 131 -14.11 -9.24 -0.16
C LEU A 131 -14.58 -9.93 -1.45
N SER A 132 -14.97 -11.20 -1.37
CA SER A 132 -15.50 -11.96 -2.51
C SER A 132 -16.85 -11.40 -2.99
N GLU A 133 -17.73 -11.04 -2.05
CA GLU A 133 -19.01 -10.39 -2.34
C GLU A 133 -18.82 -9.01 -2.99
N LEU A 134 -17.87 -8.21 -2.47
CA LEU A 134 -17.52 -6.91 -3.04
C LEU A 134 -16.91 -7.05 -4.43
N ALA A 135 -16.03 -8.04 -4.65
CA ALA A 135 -15.49 -8.34 -5.97
C ALA A 135 -16.60 -8.67 -6.98
N ALA A 136 -17.55 -9.52 -6.59
CA ALA A 136 -18.71 -9.84 -7.41
C ALA A 136 -19.59 -8.61 -7.68
N ALA A 137 -19.69 -7.66 -6.75
CA ALA A 137 -20.39 -6.40 -6.95
C ALA A 137 -19.70 -5.51 -8.00
N TYR A 138 -18.37 -5.39 -7.96
CA TYR A 138 -17.58 -4.65 -8.96
C TYR A 138 -17.69 -5.28 -10.36
N GLU A 139 -17.76 -6.60 -10.48
CA GLU A 139 -18.01 -7.24 -11.77
C GLU A 139 -19.40 -6.91 -12.32
N ARG A 140 -20.43 -6.98 -11.48
CA ARG A 140 -21.78 -6.57 -11.87
C ARG A 140 -21.82 -5.11 -12.29
N TYR A 141 -21.08 -4.24 -11.59
CA TYR A 141 -20.90 -2.84 -11.94
C TYR A 141 -20.24 -2.69 -13.32
N GLY A 142 -19.09 -3.34 -13.54
CA GLY A 142 -18.38 -3.31 -14.81
C GLY A 142 -19.25 -3.80 -15.98
N VAL A 143 -20.03 -4.88 -15.79
CA VAL A 143 -21.00 -5.35 -16.79
C VAL A 143 -22.07 -4.29 -17.07
N ALA A 144 -22.59 -3.62 -16.04
CA ALA A 144 -23.58 -2.57 -16.19
C ALA A 144 -23.03 -1.33 -16.93
N VAL A 145 -21.80 -0.92 -16.62
CA VAL A 145 -21.05 0.16 -17.29
C VAL A 145 -20.87 -0.15 -18.77
N ARG A 146 -20.40 -1.35 -19.10
CA ARG A 146 -20.25 -1.82 -20.50
C ARG A 146 -21.59 -1.87 -21.25
N ARG A 147 -22.67 -2.34 -20.61
CA ARG A 147 -24.04 -2.33 -21.18
C ARG A 147 -24.53 -0.91 -21.45
N ARG A 148 -24.29 0.05 -20.55
CA ARG A 148 -24.67 1.46 -20.73
C ARG A 148 -23.98 2.08 -21.94
N TRP A 149 -22.71 1.76 -22.20
CA TRP A 149 -22.00 2.23 -23.39
C TRP A 149 -22.61 1.72 -24.69
N VAL A 150 -22.86 0.41 -24.79
CA VAL A 150 -23.51 -0.21 -25.95
C VAL A 150 -24.86 0.46 -26.25
N LEU A 151 -25.54 0.97 -25.23
CA LEU A 151 -26.89 1.52 -25.35
C LEU A 151 -26.95 3.05 -25.52
N ARG A 152 -25.96 3.87 -25.11
CA ARG A 152 -26.21 5.33 -24.89
C ARG A 152 -25.15 6.41 -25.21
N SER A 153 -23.89 6.22 -25.60
CA SER A 153 -22.98 7.40 -25.71
C SER A 153 -21.72 7.26 -26.58
N SER A 154 -21.28 8.39 -27.15
CA SER A 154 -19.99 8.66 -27.81
C SER A 154 -18.77 8.68 -26.88
N ALA A 155 -18.96 8.52 -25.57
CA ALA A 155 -17.90 8.47 -24.55
C ALA A 155 -17.27 7.07 -24.38
N GLY A 156 -17.01 6.36 -25.49
CA GLY A 156 -16.49 4.99 -25.45
C GLY A 156 -15.18 4.80 -24.67
N PRO A 157 -14.19 5.70 -24.79
CA PRO A 157 -12.94 5.59 -24.04
C PRO A 157 -13.13 5.61 -22.52
N LEU A 158 -13.90 6.57 -21.98
CA LEU A 158 -14.15 6.70 -20.54
C LEU A 158 -14.90 5.49 -19.96
N VAL A 159 -15.84 4.93 -20.72
CA VAL A 159 -16.58 3.73 -20.27
C VAL A 159 -15.71 2.48 -20.33
N ALA A 160 -14.83 2.37 -21.33
CA ALA A 160 -13.86 1.27 -21.40
C ALA A 160 -12.89 1.34 -20.22
N GLU A 161 -12.41 2.54 -19.87
CA GLU A 161 -11.56 2.79 -18.71
C GLU A 161 -12.27 2.42 -17.40
N GLU A 162 -13.50 2.89 -17.18
CA GLU A 162 -14.27 2.57 -15.98
C GLU A 162 -14.59 1.08 -15.85
N HIS A 163 -14.90 0.40 -16.97
CA HIS A 163 -15.07 -1.05 -17.00
C HIS A 163 -13.79 -1.79 -16.60
N GLU A 164 -12.66 -1.36 -17.13
CA GLU A 164 -11.35 -1.94 -16.85
C GLU A 164 -10.95 -1.72 -15.39
N ILE A 165 -11.18 -0.53 -14.83
CA ILE A 165 -10.99 -0.24 -13.41
C ILE A 165 -11.83 -1.20 -12.57
N ALA A 166 -13.13 -1.32 -12.85
CA ALA A 166 -14.02 -2.21 -12.10
C ALA A 166 -13.56 -3.68 -12.15
N ARG A 167 -13.10 -4.14 -13.32
CA ARG A 167 -12.56 -5.50 -13.51
C ARG A 167 -11.28 -5.71 -12.73
N ARG A 168 -10.34 -4.77 -12.76
CA ARG A 168 -9.08 -4.81 -12.00
C ARG A 168 -9.35 -4.80 -10.50
N THR A 169 -10.21 -3.91 -10.02
CA THR A 169 -10.62 -3.86 -8.61
C THR A 169 -11.24 -5.19 -8.16
N ALA A 170 -12.14 -5.79 -8.94
CA ALA A 170 -12.69 -7.11 -8.62
C ALA A 170 -11.61 -8.20 -8.54
N SER A 171 -10.63 -8.17 -9.45
CA SER A 171 -9.50 -9.10 -9.45
C SER A 171 -8.63 -8.93 -8.20
N LEU A 172 -8.31 -7.70 -7.81
CA LEU A 172 -7.54 -7.39 -6.60
C LEU A 172 -8.28 -7.85 -5.34
N LEU A 173 -9.58 -7.54 -5.23
CA LEU A 173 -10.41 -7.96 -4.10
C LEU A 173 -10.46 -9.49 -3.96
N ARG A 174 -10.56 -10.24 -5.06
CA ARG A 174 -10.47 -11.71 -5.03
C ARG A 174 -9.12 -12.21 -4.58
N ARG A 175 -8.04 -11.57 -5.06
CA ARG A 175 -6.69 -11.91 -4.62
C ARG A 175 -6.59 -11.70 -3.10
N TRP A 176 -7.03 -10.56 -2.59
CA TRP A 176 -7.05 -10.27 -1.15
C TRP A 176 -7.98 -11.19 -0.35
N ALA A 177 -9.07 -11.69 -0.94
CA ALA A 177 -9.92 -12.69 -0.30
C ALA A 177 -9.20 -14.03 -0.05
N GLY A 178 -8.11 -14.32 -0.78
CA GLY A 178 -7.24 -15.46 -0.53
C GLY A 178 -6.33 -15.30 0.69
N TYR A 179 -6.37 -14.16 1.38
CA TYR A 179 -5.56 -13.89 2.56
C TYR A 179 -6.43 -13.85 3.82
N LEU A 180 -5.90 -14.44 4.90
CA LEU A 180 -6.51 -14.38 6.23
C LEU A 180 -5.71 -13.46 7.13
N PRO A 181 -6.35 -12.45 7.73
CA PRO A 181 -5.78 -11.73 8.86
C PRO A 181 -5.30 -12.68 9.95
N VAL A 182 -4.06 -12.50 10.39
CA VAL A 182 -3.60 -13.12 11.64
C VAL A 182 -4.27 -12.33 12.77
N PRO A 183 -5.03 -12.99 13.67
CA PRO A 183 -5.63 -12.30 14.80
C PRO A 183 -4.54 -11.66 15.65
N GLU A 184 -4.79 -10.43 16.11
CA GLU A 184 -3.97 -9.84 17.16
C GLU A 184 -4.09 -10.72 18.42
N PRO A 185 -3.00 -10.89 19.19
CA PRO A 185 -3.00 -11.67 20.42
C PRO A 185 -4.12 -11.20 21.35
N SER A 186 -4.94 -12.14 21.80
CA SER A 186 -6.28 -11.84 22.34
C SER A 186 -6.33 -11.32 23.79
N ASP A 187 -5.21 -11.11 24.48
CA ASP A 187 -5.19 -10.40 25.76
C ASP A 187 -3.74 -10.00 26.15
N PRO A 188 -3.38 -8.69 26.17
CA PRO A 188 -2.07 -8.26 26.65
C PRO A 188 -1.82 -8.60 28.14
N ASN A 189 -2.87 -8.94 28.90
CA ASN A 189 -2.78 -9.24 30.33
C ASN A 189 -2.54 -10.72 30.65
N THR A 190 -2.58 -11.61 29.65
CA THR A 190 -2.27 -13.05 29.83
C THR A 190 -1.07 -13.47 28.96
N PRO A 191 0.12 -12.87 29.17
CA PRO A 191 1.23 -13.07 28.25
C PRO A 191 1.89 -14.43 28.50
N ASP A 192 1.85 -15.35 27.53
CA ASP A 192 2.71 -16.54 27.55
C ASP A 192 4.18 -16.07 27.46
N PRO A 193 5.08 -16.47 28.39
CA PRO A 193 6.49 -16.10 28.36
C PRO A 193 7.24 -16.51 27.08
N ARG A 194 6.68 -17.41 26.27
CA ARG A 194 7.21 -17.81 24.97
C ARG A 194 6.54 -17.11 23.80
N ASP A 195 5.56 -16.23 24.07
CA ASP A 195 4.82 -15.55 23.02
C ASP A 195 5.69 -14.47 22.35
N PRO A 196 6.05 -14.63 21.07
CA PRO A 196 6.76 -13.60 20.31
C PRO A 196 6.03 -12.25 20.30
N ASP A 197 4.73 -12.24 20.54
CA ASP A 197 3.92 -11.03 20.57
C ASP A 197 4.21 -10.13 21.79
N ARG A 198 4.89 -10.63 22.83
CA ARG A 198 5.34 -9.79 23.97
C ARG A 198 6.24 -8.63 23.56
N LEU A 199 6.98 -8.79 22.46
CA LEU A 199 7.86 -7.76 21.94
C LEU A 199 7.11 -6.80 20.99
N ARG A 200 5.90 -7.14 20.52
CA ARG A 200 5.15 -6.29 19.58
C ARG A 200 4.59 -5.09 20.32
N HIS A 201 4.62 -3.95 19.65
CA HIS A 201 4.33 -2.63 20.20
C HIS A 201 5.19 -2.25 21.41
N ARG A 202 6.25 -3.00 21.70
CA ARG A 202 7.12 -2.74 22.82
C ARG A 202 7.98 -1.52 22.53
N SER A 203 8.09 -0.66 23.54
CA SER A 203 8.89 0.56 23.50
C SER A 203 10.28 0.28 24.05
N VAL A 204 11.29 0.74 23.35
CA VAL A 204 12.70 0.62 23.72
C VAL A 204 13.24 2.04 23.86
N ASP A 205 13.60 2.39 25.09
CA ASP A 205 14.22 3.68 25.39
C ASP A 205 15.71 3.63 25.01
N LEU A 206 16.17 4.67 24.31
CA LEU A 206 17.56 4.87 23.91
C LEU A 206 18.17 5.96 24.81
N SER A 207 19.33 5.69 25.41
CA SER A 207 19.83 6.44 26.58
C SER A 207 20.56 7.76 26.30
N HIS A 208 20.79 8.17 25.05
CA HIS A 208 21.85 9.16 24.77
C HIS A 208 21.54 10.26 23.76
N VAL A 209 20.36 10.85 23.79
CA VAL A 209 20.22 12.20 23.23
C VAL A 209 20.05 13.14 24.40
N THR A 210 21.08 13.92 24.70
CA THR A 210 20.87 15.17 25.44
C THR A 210 20.75 16.29 24.41
N ASP A 211 19.81 17.20 24.60
CA ASP A 211 19.72 18.39 23.78
C ASP A 211 20.93 19.31 23.99
N THR A 212 20.95 20.44 23.29
CA THR A 212 21.99 21.47 23.42
C THR A 212 22.08 22.08 24.82
N THR A 213 21.09 21.84 25.69
CA THR A 213 21.07 22.28 27.10
C THR A 213 21.54 21.19 28.08
N GLY A 214 21.92 20.02 27.56
CA GLY A 214 22.32 18.87 28.37
C GLY A 214 21.15 18.12 29.00
N GLN A 215 19.90 18.43 28.62
CA GLN A 215 18.72 17.71 29.10
C GLN A 215 18.47 16.48 28.25
N PRO A 216 18.16 15.31 28.84
CA PRO A 216 17.82 14.12 28.07
C PRO A 216 16.56 14.36 27.23
N VAL A 217 16.71 14.23 25.91
CA VAL A 217 15.62 14.13 24.95
C VAL A 217 15.17 12.67 24.93
N PRO A 218 13.90 12.39 25.22
CA PRO A 218 13.37 11.04 25.14
C PRO A 218 13.47 10.55 23.70
N THR A 219 14.41 9.64 23.45
CA THR A 219 14.55 8.93 22.19
C THR A 219 14.06 7.51 22.39
N ARG A 220 13.13 7.08 21.55
CA ARG A 220 12.45 5.80 21.68
C ARG A 220 12.29 5.15 20.32
N VAL A 221 12.40 3.83 20.32
CA VAL A 221 12.00 2.97 19.22
C VAL A 221 10.88 2.07 19.69
N GLN A 222 9.77 2.02 18.97
CA GLN A 222 8.70 1.07 19.21
C GLN A 222 8.69 0.00 18.12
N LEU A 223 8.74 -1.27 18.53
CA LEU A 223 8.73 -2.42 17.63
C LEU A 223 7.29 -2.69 17.18
N VAL A 224 6.86 -2.17 16.03
CA VAL A 224 5.45 -2.23 15.62
C VAL A 224 5.07 -3.64 15.16
N THR A 225 5.74 -4.18 14.14
CA THR A 225 5.39 -5.50 13.58
C THR A 225 6.53 -6.13 12.77
N TRP A 226 6.58 -7.46 12.72
CA TRP A 226 7.46 -8.29 11.89
C TRP A 226 6.79 -9.67 11.66
N PRO A 227 7.30 -10.56 10.78
CA PRO A 227 6.62 -11.83 10.50
C PRO A 227 6.70 -12.79 11.68
N PHE A 228 5.69 -13.65 11.83
CA PHE A 228 5.80 -14.82 12.70
C PHE A 228 6.75 -15.81 12.06
N VAL A 229 8.00 -15.84 12.52
CA VAL A 229 9.02 -16.64 11.84
C VAL A 229 8.79 -18.12 12.16
N THR A 230 8.34 -18.87 11.16
CA THR A 230 8.25 -20.33 11.24
C THR A 230 9.50 -20.96 10.63
N ALA A 231 9.80 -22.23 10.94
CA ALA A 231 10.93 -22.94 10.32
C ALA A 231 10.89 -23.02 8.78
N ARG A 232 9.76 -22.67 8.14
CA ARG A 232 9.60 -22.61 6.68
C ARG A 232 9.47 -21.18 6.14
N SER A 233 9.44 -20.17 7.01
CA SER A 233 9.30 -18.78 6.64
C SER A 233 10.65 -18.19 6.27
N ALA A 234 10.67 -17.25 5.30
CA ALA A 234 11.78 -16.33 5.16
C ALA A 234 11.86 -15.41 6.40
N LEU A 235 13.03 -14.81 6.65
CA LEU A 235 13.23 -13.86 7.76
C LEU A 235 12.38 -12.59 7.62
N GLY A 236 11.83 -12.31 6.44
CA GLY A 236 10.97 -11.16 6.14
C GLY A 236 9.76 -11.53 5.28
N PHE A 237 8.87 -10.56 5.09
CA PHE A 237 7.78 -10.56 4.13
C PHE A 237 8.34 -10.39 2.71
N PRO A 238 8.06 -11.34 1.79
CA PRO A 238 8.45 -11.19 0.39
C PRO A 238 7.59 -10.19 -0.39
N THR A 239 6.44 -9.79 0.17
CA THR A 239 5.48 -8.89 -0.45
C THR A 239 4.84 -7.99 0.58
N VAL A 240 4.58 -6.74 0.21
CA VAL A 240 3.79 -5.78 0.99
C VAL A 240 2.53 -5.44 0.22
N ALA A 241 1.36 -5.57 0.87
CA ALA A 241 0.11 -5.02 0.35
C ALA A 241 -0.10 -3.61 0.88
N VAL A 242 -0.74 -2.75 0.09
CA VAL A 242 -1.08 -1.39 0.49
C VAL A 242 -2.57 -1.13 0.26
N SER A 243 -3.26 -0.72 1.31
CA SER A 243 -4.56 -0.06 1.24
C SER A 243 -4.35 1.44 1.35
N TYR A 244 -4.76 2.16 0.31
CA TYR A 244 -4.60 3.61 0.24
C TYR A 244 -5.87 4.33 0.69
N GLN A 245 -5.72 5.25 1.62
CA GLN A 245 -6.75 6.20 2.02
C GLN A 245 -6.53 7.52 1.28
N PRO A 246 -7.52 8.02 0.52
CA PRO A 246 -7.45 9.32 -0.16
C PRO A 246 -7.59 10.49 0.82
N LEU A 247 -6.64 10.59 1.75
CA LEU A 247 -6.47 11.68 2.71
C LEU A 247 -5.05 12.24 2.53
N ARG A 248 -4.93 13.56 2.48
CA ARG A 248 -3.64 14.25 2.46
C ARG A 248 -3.56 15.26 3.59
N VAL A 249 -2.48 15.21 4.38
CA VAL A 249 -2.17 16.23 5.39
C VAL A 249 -1.18 17.24 4.80
N VAL A 250 -1.53 18.54 4.82
CA VAL A 250 -0.69 19.64 4.31
C VAL A 250 -0.66 20.81 5.30
N VAL A 251 0.35 21.67 5.21
CA VAL A 251 0.39 22.93 6.00
C VAL A 251 -0.31 24.04 5.24
N ASP A 252 -1.03 24.89 5.96
CA ASP A 252 -1.64 26.09 5.38
C ASP A 252 -0.61 27.00 4.69
N GLY A 253 -0.96 27.51 3.51
CA GLY A 253 -0.14 28.38 2.67
C GLY A 253 0.89 27.70 1.75
N THR A 254 1.09 26.39 1.85
CA THR A 254 2.17 25.65 1.15
C THR A 254 1.87 25.32 -0.32
N PRO A 255 2.89 25.05 -1.16
CA PRO A 255 2.70 24.66 -2.56
C PRO A 255 1.81 23.41 -2.74
N SER A 256 1.95 22.42 -1.85
CA SER A 256 1.13 21.19 -1.91
C SER A 256 -0.35 21.43 -1.62
N GLN A 257 -0.69 22.46 -0.82
CA GLN A 257 -2.07 22.89 -0.59
C GLN A 257 -2.68 23.57 -1.84
N ARG A 258 -1.88 24.34 -2.59
CA ARG A 258 -2.34 25.08 -3.78
C ARG A 258 -2.48 24.21 -5.02
N SER A 259 -1.81 23.06 -5.04
CA SER A 259 -1.95 22.07 -6.09
C SER A 259 -3.40 21.60 -6.14
N ALA A 260 -4.02 21.59 -7.33
CA ALA A 260 -5.39 21.14 -7.47
C ALA A 260 -5.53 19.76 -6.80
N PRO A 261 -6.47 19.58 -5.85
CA PRO A 261 -6.66 18.27 -5.25
C PRO A 261 -6.90 17.26 -6.37
N ARG A 262 -6.15 16.15 -6.35
CA ARG A 262 -6.49 15.02 -7.23
C ARG A 262 -7.94 14.63 -6.92
N ASP A 263 -8.72 14.32 -7.95
CA ASP A 263 -10.11 13.94 -7.81
C ASP A 263 -10.28 12.90 -6.68
N GLY A 264 -11.07 13.24 -5.66
CA GLY A 264 -11.39 12.35 -4.55
C GLY A 264 -10.42 12.34 -3.36
N VAL A 265 -9.30 13.06 -3.38
CA VAL A 265 -8.41 13.19 -2.20
C VAL A 265 -8.93 14.28 -1.26
N VAL A 266 -9.24 13.90 -0.03
CA VAL A 266 -9.62 14.81 1.06
C VAL A 266 -8.35 15.45 1.62
N THR A 267 -8.29 16.78 1.67
CA THR A 267 -7.14 17.50 2.25
C THR A 267 -7.46 17.95 3.67
N GLU A 268 -6.64 17.52 4.62
CA GLU A 268 -6.60 18.04 5.99
C GLU A 268 -5.48 19.09 6.08
N VAL A 269 -5.85 20.32 6.44
CA VAL A 269 -4.90 21.43 6.55
C VAL A 269 -4.54 21.62 8.02
N ILE A 270 -3.26 21.49 8.34
CA ILE A 270 -2.73 21.85 9.66
C ILE A 270 -2.28 23.31 9.65
N PRO A 271 -2.51 24.05 10.75
CA PRO A 271 -2.08 25.44 10.85
C PRO A 271 -0.55 25.50 10.76
N ALA A 272 -0.03 26.50 10.05
CA ALA A 272 1.38 26.84 10.16
C ALA A 272 1.67 27.18 11.63
N GLY A 273 2.69 26.56 12.23
CA GLY A 273 3.05 26.78 13.63
C GLY A 273 3.35 28.27 13.93
N PRO A 274 3.43 28.67 15.21
CA PRO A 274 3.61 30.07 15.63
C PRO A 274 4.93 30.70 15.18
N ASP A 275 5.91 29.88 14.77
CA ASP A 275 7.19 30.31 14.19
C ASP A 275 7.38 29.64 12.82
N PRO A 276 6.61 30.04 11.79
CA PRO A 276 6.78 29.48 10.47
C PRO A 276 8.11 30.03 9.95
N ARG A 277 9.18 29.24 10.06
CA ARG A 277 10.38 29.49 9.25
C ARG A 277 9.86 29.74 7.83
N PRO A 278 10.22 30.88 7.19
CA PRO A 278 9.66 31.22 5.89
C PRO A 278 9.87 30.03 4.97
N VAL A 279 8.76 29.43 4.53
CA VAL A 279 8.79 28.34 3.57
C VAL A 279 9.40 28.93 2.31
N ASP A 280 10.57 28.42 1.92
CA ASP A 280 11.18 28.81 0.66
C ASP A 280 10.17 28.48 -0.45
N PRO A 281 9.61 29.49 -1.15
CA PRO A 281 8.63 29.24 -2.20
C PRO A 281 9.22 28.48 -3.39
N LEU A 282 10.55 28.39 -3.49
CA LEU A 282 11.27 27.57 -4.47
C LEU A 282 11.58 26.16 -3.96
N GLY A 283 11.33 25.88 -2.68
CA GLY A 283 11.51 24.57 -2.08
C GLY A 283 10.49 23.56 -2.59
N PHE A 284 10.96 22.35 -2.92
CA PHE A 284 10.09 21.25 -3.30
C PHE A 284 9.34 20.69 -2.08
N ASP A 285 8.01 20.77 -2.10
CA ASP A 285 7.13 20.17 -1.08
C ASP A 285 6.68 18.79 -1.55
N GLY A 286 7.53 17.79 -1.35
CA GLY A 286 7.27 16.41 -1.75
C GLY A 286 5.98 15.86 -1.11
N VAL A 287 5.22 15.07 -1.86
CA VAL A 287 4.07 14.33 -1.32
C VAL A 287 4.56 12.94 -0.93
N LEU A 288 4.52 12.63 0.36
CA LEU A 288 5.10 11.45 0.97
C LEU A 288 4.02 10.50 1.48
N THR A 289 4.42 9.26 1.72
CA THR A 289 3.54 8.26 2.32
C THR A 289 3.37 8.51 3.83
N ARG A 290 2.13 8.43 4.31
CA ARG A 290 1.75 8.62 5.71
C ARG A 290 1.13 7.36 6.28
N TRP A 291 1.48 7.01 7.52
CA TRP A 291 0.84 5.94 8.27
C TRP A 291 -0.60 6.31 8.66
N HIS A 292 -1.58 5.47 8.32
CA HIS A 292 -3.00 5.76 8.54
C HIS A 292 -3.69 4.79 9.53
N GLY A 293 -4.35 5.33 10.56
CA GLY A 293 -5.07 4.52 11.55
C GLY A 293 -4.15 3.63 12.38
N THR A 294 -4.52 2.36 12.56
CA THR A 294 -3.66 1.30 13.11
C THR A 294 -2.52 0.94 12.17
N GLY A 295 -2.72 1.16 10.87
CA GLY A 295 -1.71 1.26 9.80
C GLY A 295 -0.93 0.02 9.38
N CYS A 296 -1.04 -1.11 10.09
CA CYS A 296 -0.64 -2.41 9.55
C CYS A 296 -1.53 -3.56 9.99
N ARG A 297 -1.51 -4.63 9.20
CA ARG A 297 -2.09 -5.93 9.52
C ARG A 297 -1.21 -7.04 8.95
N LEU A 298 -1.09 -8.13 9.70
CA LEU A 298 -0.44 -9.35 9.21
C LEU A 298 -1.47 -10.26 8.58
N GLU A 299 -1.11 -10.82 7.43
CA GLU A 299 -1.97 -11.69 6.65
C GLU A 299 -1.23 -12.97 6.27
N VAL A 300 -1.97 -14.06 6.14
CA VAL A 300 -1.46 -15.35 5.65
C VAL A 300 -2.21 -15.71 4.38
N ASP A 301 -1.46 -15.95 3.31
CA ASP A 301 -1.99 -16.53 2.08
C ASP A 301 -2.52 -17.94 2.37
N GLN A 302 -3.81 -18.16 2.15
CA GLN A 302 -4.46 -19.44 2.38
C GLN A 302 -3.89 -20.57 1.51
N ALA A 303 -3.37 -20.26 0.32
CA ALA A 303 -2.87 -21.25 -0.61
C ALA A 303 -1.44 -21.68 -0.27
N SER A 304 -0.55 -20.72 0.03
CA SER A 304 0.87 -21.01 0.26
C SER A 304 1.27 -21.04 1.74
N GLY A 305 0.44 -20.53 2.64
CA GLY A 305 0.77 -20.30 4.04
C GLY A 305 1.80 -19.18 4.25
N ARG A 306 2.19 -18.46 3.19
CA ARG A 306 3.16 -17.35 3.29
C ARG A 306 2.52 -16.15 3.95
N GLN A 307 3.31 -15.46 4.75
CA GLN A 307 2.89 -14.24 5.41
C GLN A 307 3.10 -13.01 4.52
N GLN A 308 2.21 -12.04 4.67
CA GLN A 308 2.24 -10.75 4.02
C GLN A 308 2.01 -9.65 5.05
N LEU A 309 2.75 -8.56 4.90
CA LEU A 309 2.47 -7.31 5.61
C LEU A 309 1.52 -6.49 4.75
N HIS A 310 0.37 -6.12 5.32
CA HIS A 310 -0.58 -5.21 4.69
C HIS A 310 -0.56 -3.88 5.44
N LEU A 311 -0.27 -2.79 4.73
CA LEU A 311 -0.20 -1.45 5.28
C LEU A 311 -1.43 -0.62 4.90
N CYS A 312 -1.91 0.21 5.83
CA CYS A 312 -2.89 1.26 5.52
C CYS A 312 -2.19 2.60 5.53
N VAL A 313 -2.17 3.25 4.38
CA VAL A 313 -1.41 4.48 4.18
C VAL A 313 -2.29 5.58 3.63
N SER A 314 -1.86 6.82 3.83
CA SER A 314 -2.43 8.02 3.24
C SER A 314 -1.29 8.92 2.74
N GLU A 315 -1.56 10.19 2.43
CA GLU A 315 -0.54 11.15 2.00
C GLU A 315 -0.24 12.19 3.10
N THR A 316 0.99 12.67 3.12
CA THR A 316 1.40 13.88 3.84
C THR A 316 2.35 14.69 2.97
N SER A 317 2.49 16.00 3.17
CA SER A 317 3.55 16.77 2.52
C SER A 317 4.83 16.79 3.38
N TYR A 318 5.99 16.99 2.76
CA TYR A 318 7.26 17.16 3.47
C TYR A 318 7.19 18.35 4.44
N PHE A 319 6.58 19.46 4.04
CA PHE A 319 6.38 20.59 4.93
C PHE A 319 5.45 20.27 6.10
N ALA A 320 4.43 19.42 5.92
CA ALA A 320 3.60 18.95 7.03
C ALA A 320 4.37 18.07 8.01
N VAL A 321 5.28 17.22 7.51
CA VAL A 321 6.22 16.48 8.36
C VAL A 321 7.04 17.49 9.17
N ARG A 322 7.74 18.40 8.51
CA ARG A 322 8.58 19.42 9.16
C ARG A 322 7.84 20.30 10.17
N ALA A 323 6.60 20.67 9.89
CA ALA A 323 5.77 21.50 10.77
C ALA A 323 5.24 20.75 12.00
N THR A 324 5.15 19.42 11.93
CA THR A 324 4.68 18.58 13.05
C THR A 324 5.82 17.95 13.85
N GLN A 325 7.07 18.08 13.40
CA GLN A 325 8.24 17.66 14.18
C GLN A 325 8.53 18.64 15.33
N PRO A 326 9.01 18.15 16.48
CA PRO A 326 9.31 18.99 17.62
C PRO A 326 10.48 19.95 17.31
N ASN A 327 10.19 21.24 17.24
CA ASN A 327 11.18 22.30 17.46
C ASN A 327 11.06 22.87 18.89
N GLY A 328 10.71 22.03 19.87
CA GLY A 328 10.56 22.45 21.28
C GLY A 328 9.15 22.89 21.71
N THR A 329 8.10 22.56 20.97
CA THR A 329 6.71 22.74 21.45
C THR A 329 5.99 21.39 21.51
N SER A 330 5.44 21.10 22.69
CA SER A 330 4.63 19.93 23.02
C SER A 330 3.28 19.98 22.31
N ALA A 331 3.27 19.85 20.98
CA ALA A 331 2.03 19.76 20.24
C ALA A 331 1.33 18.42 20.55
N PRO A 332 0.01 18.42 20.83
CA PRO A 332 -0.75 17.21 21.08
C PRO A 332 -0.69 16.23 19.90
N HIS A 333 -0.82 14.92 20.19
CA HIS A 333 -0.69 13.83 19.20
C HIS A 333 -1.71 13.87 18.03
N THR A 334 -2.78 14.65 18.16
CA THR A 334 -3.82 14.80 17.12
C THR A 334 -3.35 15.75 16.01
N GLY A 335 -3.34 15.27 14.76
CA GLY A 335 -2.93 16.07 13.59
C GLY A 335 -1.49 15.87 13.12
N ARG A 336 -0.78 14.84 13.61
CA ARG A 336 0.59 14.54 13.16
C ARG A 336 0.64 14.04 11.71
N ALA A 337 1.70 14.43 11.00
CA ALA A 337 2.01 13.97 9.65
C ALA A 337 2.28 12.46 9.59
N ARG A 338 2.74 11.83 10.68
CA ARG A 338 2.99 10.38 10.81
C ARG A 338 3.65 9.79 9.56
N LEU A 339 4.82 10.33 9.19
CA LEU A 339 5.57 9.89 8.02
C LEU A 339 5.79 8.37 8.04
N LEU A 340 5.56 7.70 6.91
CA LEU A 340 6.06 6.35 6.67
C LEU A 340 7.29 6.46 5.77
N THR A 341 8.46 6.34 6.37
CA THR A 341 9.76 6.34 5.70
C THR A 341 10.28 4.89 5.56
N MET A 342 11.41 4.71 4.88
CA MET A 342 11.96 3.39 4.58
C MET A 342 13.44 3.36 4.95
N VAL A 343 13.89 2.22 5.48
CA VAL A 343 15.31 1.94 5.70
C VAL A 343 15.64 0.58 5.09
N LEU A 344 16.76 0.48 4.40
CA LEU A 344 17.24 -0.77 3.82
C LEU A 344 18.44 -1.29 4.62
N LEU A 345 18.39 -2.55 5.01
CA LEU A 345 19.54 -3.30 5.51
C LEU A 345 20.05 -4.24 4.41
N CYS A 346 21.18 -3.88 3.80
CA CYS A 346 21.85 -4.80 2.89
C CYS A 346 22.63 -5.85 3.70
N VAL A 347 22.40 -7.12 3.36
CA VAL A 347 22.92 -8.28 4.08
C VAL A 347 23.80 -9.16 3.21
N ASP A 348 24.87 -9.67 3.80
CA ASP A 348 25.75 -10.71 3.25
C ASP A 348 25.82 -11.85 4.26
N ASP A 349 25.10 -12.94 3.99
CA ASP A 349 24.81 -14.00 4.95
C ASP A 349 24.24 -13.43 6.26
N ASP A 350 25.08 -13.34 7.30
CA ASP A 350 24.73 -12.86 8.64
C ASP A 350 25.37 -11.51 8.96
N ARG A 351 25.94 -10.83 7.96
CA ARG A 351 26.57 -9.52 8.12
C ARG A 351 25.68 -8.43 7.55
N VAL A 352 25.52 -7.35 8.31
CA VAL A 352 24.73 -6.19 7.92
C VAL A 352 25.65 -5.00 7.69
N LEU A 353 25.41 -4.25 6.61
CA LEU A 353 26.11 -3.01 6.32
C LEU A 353 25.29 -1.80 6.82
N LEU A 354 25.87 -0.99 7.71
CA LEU A 354 25.33 0.30 8.10
C LEU A 354 26.19 1.41 7.50
N VAL A 355 25.58 2.46 6.99
CA VAL A 355 26.29 3.56 6.34
C VAL A 355 26.22 4.82 7.19
N ARG A 356 27.34 5.52 7.31
CA ARG A 356 27.41 6.82 7.98
C ARG A 356 26.65 7.84 7.13
N ARG A 357 25.80 8.64 7.74
CA ARG A 357 25.15 9.79 7.11
C ARG A 357 26.15 10.96 6.99
N SER A 358 26.03 11.74 5.92
CA SER A 358 26.85 12.94 5.73
C SER A 358 26.54 14.02 6.79
N GLU A 359 27.36 15.06 6.84
CA GLU A 359 27.16 16.19 7.76
C GLU A 359 26.03 17.14 7.33
N TYR A 360 25.42 16.92 6.15
CA TYR A 360 24.44 17.82 5.53
C TYR A 360 23.00 17.33 5.63
N VAL A 361 22.79 16.12 6.14
CA VAL A 361 21.47 15.48 6.26
C VAL A 361 20.97 15.44 7.70
N VAL A 362 19.72 14.99 7.89
CA VAL A 362 19.16 14.69 9.21
C VAL A 362 20.01 13.59 9.86
N TYR A 363 20.30 13.75 11.16
CA TYR A 363 21.20 12.89 11.94
C TYR A 363 22.64 12.86 11.40
N PRO A 364 23.31 14.01 11.31
CA PRO A 364 24.63 14.11 10.69
C PRO A 364 25.67 13.25 11.39
N GLY A 365 26.51 12.56 10.61
CA GLY A 365 27.61 11.74 11.11
C GLY A 365 27.22 10.44 11.83
N ARG A 366 25.92 10.18 12.05
CA ARG A 366 25.40 8.93 12.63
C ARG A 366 25.25 7.85 11.56
N PHE A 367 25.34 6.58 11.96
CA PHE A 367 25.09 5.43 11.10
C PHE A 367 23.59 5.12 11.03
N THR A 368 23.10 4.93 9.80
CA THR A 368 21.75 4.47 9.49
C THR A 368 21.82 3.05 8.91
N GLY A 369 20.72 2.55 8.33
CA GLY A 369 20.78 1.39 7.45
C GLY A 369 21.77 1.60 6.29
N THR A 370 21.82 0.64 5.36
CA THR A 370 22.59 0.84 4.13
C THR A 370 22.05 2.01 3.32
N LEU A 371 20.74 2.23 3.39
CA LEU A 371 20.03 3.34 2.77
C LEU A 371 18.83 3.75 3.64
N SER A 372 18.41 5.00 3.56
CA SER A 372 17.11 5.44 4.07
C SER A 372 16.52 6.52 3.18
N GLY A 373 15.26 6.38 2.78
CA GLY A 373 14.60 7.32 1.89
C GLY A 373 13.09 7.29 2.04
N ASN A 374 12.38 8.03 1.20
CA ASN A 374 10.93 8.17 1.28
C ASN A 374 10.26 7.68 -0.01
N CYS A 375 9.02 7.21 0.12
CA CYS A 375 8.18 6.93 -1.03
C CYS A 375 7.48 8.22 -1.49
N GLU A 376 7.90 8.75 -2.64
CA GLU A 376 7.45 10.01 -3.23
C GLU A 376 6.24 9.79 -4.14
N LEU A 377 5.07 10.24 -3.71
CA LEU A 377 3.79 10.00 -4.36
C LEU A 377 3.40 11.05 -5.40
N ALA A 378 4.21 12.11 -5.51
CA ALA A 378 4.14 13.14 -6.54
C ALA A 378 5.39 13.04 -7.42
N PRO A 379 5.27 13.18 -8.75
CA PRO A 379 6.42 13.18 -9.64
C PRO A 379 7.26 14.45 -9.44
N ARG A 380 8.55 14.34 -9.75
CA ARG A 380 9.49 15.48 -9.84
C ARG A 380 10.26 15.43 -11.15
N GLU A 381 11.12 16.42 -11.39
CA GLU A 381 11.88 16.50 -12.64
C GLU A 381 12.73 15.24 -12.82
N GLY A 382 12.48 14.48 -13.88
CA GLY A 382 13.21 13.24 -14.19
C GLY A 382 12.71 11.98 -13.49
N HIS A 383 11.91 12.07 -12.43
CA HIS A 383 11.47 10.92 -11.63
C HIS A 383 9.94 10.79 -11.59
N PRO A 384 9.37 9.64 -12.01
CA PRO A 384 7.96 9.38 -11.82
C PRO A 384 7.63 9.23 -10.34
N ALA A 385 6.36 9.39 -9.98
CA ALA A 385 5.91 9.05 -8.62
C ALA A 385 6.09 7.55 -8.35
N ASP A 386 6.45 7.21 -7.10
CA ASP A 386 6.61 5.86 -6.57
C ASP A 386 5.24 5.17 -6.43
N ARG A 387 4.67 4.79 -7.56
CA ARG A 387 3.37 4.12 -7.65
C ARG A 387 3.46 2.86 -8.50
N ASP A 388 2.72 1.84 -8.08
CA ASP A 388 2.59 0.60 -8.82
C ASP A 388 1.70 0.77 -10.07
N GLU A 389 1.52 -0.31 -10.82
CA GLU A 389 0.65 -0.35 -12.00
C GLU A 389 -0.84 -0.03 -11.71
N ASN A 390 -1.25 -0.05 -10.44
CA ASN A 390 -2.59 0.28 -9.96
C ASN A 390 -2.68 1.70 -9.38
N GLY A 391 -1.59 2.46 -9.40
CA GLY A 391 -1.51 3.81 -8.84
C GLY A 391 -1.41 3.84 -7.30
N LEU A 392 -1.22 2.70 -6.65
CA LEU A 392 -1.00 2.59 -5.21
C LEU A 392 0.48 2.86 -4.89
N PRO A 393 0.83 3.34 -3.69
CA PRO A 393 2.22 3.48 -3.27
C PRO A 393 3.04 2.20 -3.45
N ASP A 394 4.16 2.28 -4.18
CA ASP A 394 5.09 1.15 -4.38
C ASP A 394 6.32 1.31 -3.49
N LEU A 395 6.20 0.86 -2.24
CA LEU A 395 7.24 1.04 -1.21
C LEU A 395 8.52 0.26 -1.55
N LEU A 396 8.41 -0.94 -2.13
CA LEU A 396 9.59 -1.73 -2.50
C LEU A 396 10.24 -1.19 -3.79
N GLY A 397 9.42 -0.71 -4.73
CA GLY A 397 9.90 0.04 -5.88
C GLY A 397 10.66 1.30 -5.48
N ALA A 398 10.15 2.04 -4.49
CA ALA A 398 10.82 3.20 -3.93
C ALA A 398 12.16 2.83 -3.27
N VAL A 399 12.23 1.76 -2.46
CA VAL A 399 13.50 1.25 -1.92
C VAL A 399 14.49 0.91 -3.04
N ALA A 400 14.04 0.26 -4.11
CA ALA A 400 14.89 -0.08 -5.25
C ALA A 400 15.32 1.15 -6.07
N ARG A 401 14.49 2.20 -6.14
CA ARG A 401 14.83 3.49 -6.72
C ARG A 401 15.93 4.17 -5.89
N GLU A 402 15.70 4.36 -4.60
CA GLU A 402 16.66 4.99 -3.70
C GLU A 402 18.00 4.24 -3.70
N ALA A 403 17.98 2.90 -3.68
CA ALA A 403 19.21 2.09 -3.73
C ALA A 403 20.02 2.30 -5.01
N ARG A 404 19.36 2.57 -6.13
CA ARG A 404 20.02 2.90 -7.38
C ARG A 404 20.56 4.33 -7.35
N GLU A 405 19.76 5.28 -6.87
CA GLU A 405 20.11 6.70 -6.82
C GLU A 405 21.24 6.98 -5.82
N GLU A 406 21.18 6.46 -4.60
CA GLU A 406 22.21 6.69 -3.58
C GLU A 406 23.46 5.83 -3.77
N LEU A 407 23.27 4.56 -4.14
CA LEU A 407 24.32 3.54 -4.01
C LEU A 407 24.73 2.90 -5.34
N GLY A 408 24.03 3.20 -6.44
CA GLY A 408 24.22 2.49 -7.71
C GLY A 408 23.85 1.01 -7.65
N LEU A 409 23.06 0.58 -6.66
CA LEU A 409 22.68 -0.81 -6.46
C LEU A 409 21.42 -1.15 -7.26
N ASP A 410 21.52 -2.18 -8.11
CA ASP A 410 20.36 -2.75 -8.78
C ASP A 410 19.71 -3.85 -7.92
N LEU A 411 18.56 -3.50 -7.34
CA LEU A 411 17.73 -4.41 -6.56
C LEU A 411 16.58 -5.04 -7.36
N THR A 412 16.60 -4.92 -8.69
CA THR A 412 15.55 -5.51 -9.55
C THR A 412 15.81 -7.00 -9.87
N GLU A 413 17.04 -7.48 -9.64
CA GLU A 413 17.38 -8.88 -9.86
C GLU A 413 16.74 -9.78 -8.78
N PRO A 414 16.22 -10.98 -9.14
CA PRO A 414 15.57 -11.87 -8.16
C PRO A 414 16.42 -12.26 -6.95
N GLY A 415 17.76 -12.24 -7.07
CA GLY A 415 18.68 -12.57 -5.99
C GLY A 415 18.97 -11.42 -5.01
N SER A 416 18.71 -10.17 -5.43
CA SER A 416 18.92 -8.93 -4.65
C SER A 416 17.59 -8.23 -4.32
N ALA A 417 16.47 -8.73 -4.83
CA ALA A 417 15.14 -8.15 -4.62
C ALA A 417 14.85 -7.89 -3.13
N PRO A 418 14.37 -6.69 -2.79
CA PRO A 418 14.16 -6.31 -1.40
C PRO A 418 12.97 -7.07 -0.81
N GLY A 419 13.16 -7.62 0.39
CA GLY A 419 12.09 -8.08 1.27
C GLY A 419 11.84 -7.08 2.40
N VAL A 420 10.75 -7.25 3.16
CA VAL A 420 10.45 -6.41 4.32
C VAL A 420 10.59 -7.21 5.60
N LEU A 421 11.42 -6.74 6.51
CA LEU A 421 11.59 -7.32 7.84
C LEU A 421 10.45 -6.94 8.79
N GLY A 422 9.98 -5.70 8.72
CA GLY A 422 8.91 -5.22 9.58
C GLY A 422 8.75 -3.71 9.59
N VAL A 423 8.10 -3.20 10.62
CA VAL A 423 7.91 -1.77 10.88
C VAL A 423 8.34 -1.44 12.30
N VAL A 424 9.03 -0.32 12.45
CA VAL A 424 9.24 0.34 13.75
C VAL A 424 8.62 1.73 13.73
N GLU A 425 8.29 2.26 14.90
CA GLU A 425 7.96 3.67 15.10
C GLU A 425 9.11 4.31 15.87
N VAL A 426 9.52 5.50 15.46
CA VAL A 426 10.63 6.23 16.08
C VAL A 426 10.16 7.57 16.61
N ASP A 427 10.63 7.87 17.81
CA ASP A 427 10.55 9.17 18.46
C ASP A 427 11.98 9.60 18.81
N THR A 428 12.39 10.77 18.35
CA THR A 428 13.72 11.38 18.50
C THR A 428 13.55 12.87 18.73
N GLU A 429 14.67 13.56 18.93
CA GLU A 429 14.75 15.02 18.96
C GLU A 429 14.30 15.70 17.66
N SER A 430 14.41 15.01 16.53
CA SER A 430 14.14 15.56 15.20
C SER A 430 12.88 14.99 14.54
N GLU A 431 12.39 13.84 15.02
CA GLU A 431 11.29 13.11 14.42
C GLU A 431 10.39 12.51 15.51
N THR A 432 9.07 12.62 15.40
CA THR A 432 8.14 12.05 16.39
C THR A 432 6.98 11.36 15.70
N GLY A 433 6.74 10.11 16.08
CA GLY A 433 5.72 9.24 15.51
C GLY A 433 5.95 8.88 14.05
N SER A 434 7.21 8.94 13.59
CA SER A 434 7.60 8.49 12.27
C SER A 434 7.65 6.97 12.25
N HIS A 435 7.00 6.36 11.26
CA HIS A 435 7.03 4.91 11.06
C HIS A 435 8.08 4.59 10.00
N VAL A 436 8.82 3.52 10.20
CA VAL A 436 9.93 3.11 9.33
C VAL A 436 9.65 1.71 8.84
N LEU A 437 9.45 1.55 7.54
CA LEU A 437 9.44 0.24 6.89
C LEU A 437 10.88 -0.25 6.78
N VAL A 438 11.20 -1.34 7.46
CA VAL A 438 12.54 -1.93 7.44
C VAL A 438 12.59 -2.97 6.34
N ALA A 439 13.29 -2.65 5.26
CA ALA A 439 13.58 -3.54 4.15
C ALA A 439 14.94 -4.24 4.33
N THR A 440 15.09 -5.38 3.67
CA THR A 440 16.36 -6.13 3.60
C THR A 440 16.62 -6.54 2.16
N ALA A 441 17.86 -6.44 1.69
CA ALA A 441 18.29 -6.92 0.39
C ALA A 441 19.65 -7.61 0.48
N ARG A 442 19.94 -8.53 -0.44
CA ARG A 442 21.26 -9.18 -0.48
C ARG A 442 22.28 -8.24 -1.11
N LEU A 443 23.46 -8.12 -0.51
CA LEU A 443 24.60 -7.45 -1.13
C LEU A 443 25.11 -8.26 -2.34
N PRO A 444 25.57 -7.58 -3.42
CA PRO A 444 26.15 -8.25 -4.58
C PRO A 444 27.54 -8.84 -4.30
N GLY A 445 28.11 -8.62 -3.12
CA GLY A 445 29.39 -9.18 -2.69
C GLY A 445 29.58 -9.12 -1.17
N PRO A 446 30.72 -9.61 -0.66
CA PRO A 446 30.89 -9.78 0.78
C PRO A 446 30.93 -8.45 1.53
N ALA A 447 30.14 -8.29 2.59
CA ALA A 447 30.02 -7.03 3.35
C ALA A 447 31.37 -6.48 3.86
N PRO A 448 32.34 -7.30 4.34
CA PRO A 448 33.64 -6.81 4.79
C PRO A 448 34.51 -6.18 3.69
N THR A 449 34.27 -6.52 2.43
CA THR A 449 35.05 -6.05 1.28
C THR A 449 34.25 -5.22 0.27
N PHE A 450 32.93 -5.21 0.37
CA PHE A 450 32.02 -4.50 -0.52
C PHE A 450 32.27 -2.98 -0.52
N THR A 451 32.39 -2.36 -1.67
CA THR A 451 32.60 -0.90 -1.81
C THR A 451 31.59 -0.35 -2.79
N PHE A 452 31.04 0.82 -2.51
CA PHE A 452 30.13 1.48 -3.45
C PHE A 452 30.91 2.07 -4.62
N ASP A 453 30.40 1.83 -5.83
CA ASP A 453 30.88 2.50 -7.03
C ASP A 453 30.15 3.83 -7.18
N LEU A 454 30.77 4.90 -6.67
CA LEU A 454 30.21 6.25 -6.72
C LEU A 454 29.96 6.75 -8.15
N THR A 455 30.53 6.11 -9.17
CA THR A 455 30.27 6.48 -10.57
C THR A 455 28.89 6.02 -11.06
N GLN A 456 28.26 5.11 -10.32
CA GLN A 456 26.91 4.59 -10.61
C GLN A 456 25.82 5.28 -9.80
N ALA A 457 26.18 6.02 -8.75
CA ALA A 457 25.25 6.80 -7.94
C ALA A 457 24.83 8.09 -8.67
N ASP A 458 23.63 8.58 -8.37
CA ASP A 458 23.18 9.89 -8.82
C ASP A 458 24.10 10.98 -8.24
N PRO A 459 24.73 11.79 -9.09
CA PRO A 459 25.71 12.78 -8.65
C PRO A 459 25.09 13.96 -7.89
N VAL A 460 23.77 14.15 -7.98
CA VAL A 460 23.04 15.26 -7.35
C VAL A 460 22.37 14.80 -6.08
N GLU A 461 21.62 13.70 -6.12
CA GLU A 461 20.73 13.31 -5.02
C GLU A 461 21.32 12.22 -4.12
N GLY A 462 22.23 11.39 -4.63
CA GLY A 462 22.73 10.25 -3.88
C GLY A 462 23.95 10.54 -3.02
N LEU A 463 25.00 11.08 -3.63
CA LEU A 463 26.32 11.17 -3.02
C LEU A 463 26.39 12.09 -1.80
N TRP A 464 25.54 13.11 -1.74
CA TRP A 464 25.57 14.09 -0.65
C TRP A 464 24.95 13.56 0.65
N GLU A 465 24.19 12.46 0.61
CA GLU A 465 23.59 11.84 1.80
C GLU A 465 24.55 10.92 2.56
N LEU A 466 25.57 10.41 1.87
CA LEU A 466 26.48 9.39 2.37
C LEU A 466 27.74 10.02 2.97
N GLY A 467 28.17 9.48 4.11
CA GLY A 467 29.45 9.77 4.75
C GLY A 467 30.59 8.90 4.20
N GLU A 468 31.77 9.00 4.80
CA GLU A 468 32.96 8.29 4.31
C GLU A 468 33.10 6.84 4.82
N ASP A 469 32.31 6.45 5.83
CA ASP A 469 32.49 5.21 6.58
C ASP A 469 31.24 4.33 6.59
N ALA A 470 31.47 3.03 6.78
CA ALA A 470 30.45 2.04 7.08
C ALA A 470 30.83 1.22 8.33
N LEU A 471 29.80 0.68 8.98
CA LEU A 471 29.94 -0.42 9.93
C LEU A 471 29.48 -1.73 9.27
N VAL A 472 30.20 -2.80 9.57
CA VAL A 472 29.80 -4.17 9.27
C VAL A 472 29.51 -4.85 10.59
N VAL A 473 28.25 -5.25 10.80
CA VAL A 473 27.80 -5.94 12.01
C VAL A 473 27.62 -7.41 11.68
N ASP A 474 28.42 -8.28 12.28
CA ASP A 474 28.30 -9.74 12.16
C ASP A 474 27.26 -10.24 13.17
N ILE A 475 26.02 -10.41 12.73
CA ILE A 475 24.88 -10.80 13.58
C ILE A 475 25.08 -12.20 14.14
N ALA A 476 25.72 -13.11 13.39
CA ALA A 476 25.99 -14.46 13.88
C ALA A 476 26.97 -14.43 15.06
N ALA A 477 28.07 -13.68 14.93
CA ALA A 477 29.02 -13.50 16.02
C ALA A 477 28.37 -12.76 17.21
N ALA A 478 27.63 -11.69 16.95
CA ALA A 478 26.96 -10.90 17.97
C ALA A 478 25.86 -11.65 18.73
N THR A 479 25.38 -12.78 18.20
CA THR A 479 24.30 -13.58 18.83
C THR A 479 24.75 -14.99 19.22
N ALA A 480 26.06 -15.27 19.15
CA ALA A 480 26.63 -16.58 19.42
C ALA A 480 26.44 -17.02 20.89
N THR A 481 26.54 -16.08 21.82
CA THR A 481 26.31 -16.30 23.26
C THR A 481 25.30 -15.31 23.83
N ALA A 482 24.79 -15.59 25.04
CA ALA A 482 23.90 -14.65 25.74
C ALA A 482 24.60 -13.33 26.08
N ASP A 483 25.89 -13.38 26.45
CA ASP A 483 26.67 -12.20 26.81
C ASP A 483 26.94 -11.32 25.59
N ASP A 484 27.28 -11.93 24.44
CA ASP A 484 27.47 -11.19 23.17
C ASP A 484 26.15 -10.55 22.71
N ALA A 485 25.04 -11.30 22.76
CA ALA A 485 23.73 -10.80 22.38
C ALA A 485 23.27 -9.66 23.28
N ARG A 486 23.54 -9.76 24.58
CA ARG A 486 23.30 -8.69 25.54
C ARG A 486 24.18 -7.48 25.26
N SER A 487 25.47 -7.68 24.99
CA SER A 487 26.40 -6.61 24.63
C SER A 487 25.94 -5.85 23.37
N LEU A 488 25.46 -6.57 22.35
CA LEU A 488 24.85 -5.97 21.16
C LEU A 488 23.61 -5.13 21.54
N VAL A 489 22.69 -5.68 22.32
CA VAL A 489 21.46 -4.96 22.73
C VAL A 489 21.78 -3.73 23.56
N ASP A 490 22.71 -3.84 24.49
CA ASP A 490 23.18 -2.73 25.31
C ASP A 490 23.79 -1.63 24.42
N TRP A 491 24.66 -2.00 23.45
CA TRP A 491 25.19 -1.04 22.46
C TRP A 491 24.08 -0.40 21.60
N LEU A 492 23.11 -1.16 21.08
CA LEU A 492 22.00 -0.60 20.29
C LEU A 492 21.17 0.42 21.08
N ARG A 493 21.04 0.23 22.39
CA ARG A 493 20.32 1.15 23.29
C ARG A 493 21.17 2.33 23.71
N SER A 494 22.48 2.14 23.81
CA SER A 494 23.41 3.11 24.37
C SER A 494 24.24 3.88 23.33
N SER A 495 24.16 3.53 22.05
CA SER A 495 25.09 4.08 21.07
C SER A 495 24.63 5.43 20.50
N PRO A 496 25.41 6.52 20.71
CA PRO A 496 25.11 7.81 20.09
C PRO A 496 25.50 7.85 18.61
N GLU A 497 26.27 6.86 18.13
CA GLU A 497 26.71 6.80 16.75
C GLU A 497 25.64 6.22 15.82
N LEU A 498 24.58 5.61 16.35
CA LEU A 498 23.49 5.03 15.59
C LEU A 498 22.29 5.98 15.54
N THR A 499 21.57 5.96 14.42
CA THR A 499 20.23 6.53 14.32
C THR A 499 19.21 5.61 15.01
N ALA A 500 18.11 6.17 15.52
CA ALA A 500 17.03 5.37 16.10
C ALA A 500 16.44 4.37 15.07
N THR A 501 16.42 4.75 13.78
CA THR A 501 15.99 3.88 12.69
C THR A 501 16.92 2.66 12.52
N ALA A 502 18.25 2.84 12.59
CA ALA A 502 19.20 1.74 12.58
C ALA A 502 19.05 0.82 13.79
N CYS A 503 18.88 1.38 14.98
CA CYS A 503 18.66 0.59 16.20
C CYS A 503 17.40 -0.28 16.06
N GLY A 504 16.28 0.30 15.62
CA GLY A 504 15.04 -0.44 15.39
C GLY A 504 15.17 -1.50 14.31
N ALA A 505 15.86 -1.19 13.20
CA ALA A 505 16.08 -2.13 12.11
C ALA A 505 16.92 -3.35 12.55
N LEU A 506 18.01 -3.12 13.29
CA LEU A 506 18.84 -4.19 13.83
C LEU A 506 18.12 -5.01 14.90
N LEU A 507 17.35 -4.38 15.79
CA LEU A 507 16.54 -5.08 16.77
C LEU A 507 15.52 -6.01 16.10
N LEU A 508 14.79 -5.54 15.07
CA LEU A 508 13.88 -6.39 14.31
C LEU A 508 14.59 -7.60 13.68
N LEU A 509 15.84 -7.43 13.22
CA LEU A 509 16.60 -8.49 12.58
C LEU A 509 17.00 -9.55 13.60
N VAL A 510 17.55 -9.12 14.74
CA VAL A 510 17.92 -9.98 15.86
C VAL A 510 16.70 -10.76 16.38
N ILE A 511 15.55 -10.09 16.56
CA ILE A 511 14.30 -10.73 16.99
C ILE A 511 13.87 -11.81 15.99
N SER A 512 13.81 -11.47 14.71
CA SER A 512 13.31 -12.38 13.67
C SER A 512 14.20 -13.62 13.54
N ARG A 513 15.52 -13.44 13.62
CA ARG A 513 16.48 -14.55 13.61
C ARG A 513 16.36 -15.43 14.85
N GLN A 514 16.21 -14.83 16.03
CA GLN A 514 16.10 -15.62 17.25
C GLN A 514 14.80 -16.42 17.30
N GLN A 515 13.69 -15.84 16.83
CA GLN A 515 12.42 -16.56 16.68
C GLN A 515 12.57 -17.76 15.75
N LEU A 516 13.27 -17.61 14.62
CA LEU A 516 13.57 -18.72 13.72
C LEU A 516 14.35 -19.83 14.44
N ALA A 517 15.41 -19.46 15.18
CA ALA A 517 16.26 -20.40 15.89
C ALA A 517 15.48 -21.17 16.97
N GLN A 518 14.62 -20.48 17.73
CA GLN A 518 13.73 -21.08 18.72
C GLN A 518 12.75 -22.07 18.09
N GLU A 519 12.08 -21.67 17.02
CA GLU A 519 11.12 -22.53 16.32
C GLU A 519 11.80 -23.78 15.72
N GLN A 520 13.00 -23.62 15.14
CA GLN A 520 13.79 -24.74 14.65
C GLN A 520 14.25 -25.67 15.78
N HIS A 521 14.58 -25.12 16.95
CA HIS A 521 14.92 -25.90 18.14
C HIS A 521 13.69 -26.67 18.66
N ASP A 522 12.53 -26.02 18.77
CA ASP A 522 11.28 -26.61 19.24
C ASP A 522 10.74 -27.72 18.33
N LYS A 523 10.88 -27.56 17.00
CA LYS A 523 10.46 -28.59 16.04
C LYS A 523 11.37 -29.81 16.01
N ALA A 524 12.61 -29.69 16.46
CA ALA A 524 13.57 -30.79 16.50
C ALA A 524 13.32 -31.77 17.68
N ARG A 525 12.16 -31.69 18.37
CA ARG A 525 11.75 -32.57 19.47
C ARG A 525 11.91 -34.05 19.08
N GLY A 526 12.90 -34.69 19.69
CA GLY A 526 13.28 -36.09 19.44
C GLY A 526 14.80 -36.30 19.34
N ALA A 527 15.56 -35.26 18.95
CA ALA A 527 17.02 -35.26 19.02
C ALA A 527 17.48 -34.53 20.30
N VAL A 528 18.41 -35.13 21.04
CA VAL A 528 19.08 -34.45 22.17
C VAL A 528 19.93 -33.32 21.58
N ARG A 529 19.40 -32.09 21.58
CA ARG A 529 20.12 -30.89 21.18
C ARG A 529 20.56 -30.10 22.42
N PRO A 530 21.72 -29.41 22.35
CA PRO A 530 22.07 -28.44 23.37
C PRO A 530 20.99 -27.34 23.44
N PRO A 531 20.72 -26.77 24.62
CA PRO A 531 19.82 -25.63 24.76
C PRO A 531 20.33 -24.46 23.91
N LEU A 532 19.40 -23.59 23.48
CA LEU A 532 19.79 -22.34 22.85
C LEU A 532 20.57 -21.48 23.83
N PRO A 533 21.57 -20.71 23.37
CA PRO A 533 22.39 -19.88 24.23
C PRO A 533 21.57 -18.78 24.93
N TRP A 534 20.50 -18.31 24.29
CA TRP A 534 19.55 -17.32 24.81
C TRP A 534 18.20 -17.45 24.06
N THR A 535 17.21 -16.66 24.43
CA THR A 535 15.82 -16.71 23.93
C THR A 535 15.24 -15.31 23.72
N THR A 536 14.11 -15.20 23.01
CA THR A 536 13.33 -13.95 22.93
C THR A 536 12.85 -13.44 24.30
N ALA A 537 12.68 -14.32 25.30
CA ALA A 537 12.38 -13.93 26.66
C ALA A 537 13.58 -13.24 27.34
N ASP A 538 14.80 -13.70 27.07
CA ASP A 538 16.02 -13.04 27.55
C ASP A 538 16.15 -11.65 26.92
N LEU A 539 15.93 -11.54 25.61
CA LEU A 539 15.90 -10.24 24.91
C LEU A 539 14.85 -9.29 25.50
N ALA A 540 13.65 -9.78 25.77
CA ALA A 540 12.63 -9.00 26.46
C ALA A 540 13.13 -8.51 27.83
N ALA A 541 13.76 -9.39 28.62
CA ALA A 541 14.32 -8.99 29.92
C ALA A 541 15.45 -7.94 29.77
N TRP A 542 16.31 -8.04 28.76
CA TRP A 542 17.37 -7.06 28.51
C TRP A 542 16.80 -5.71 28.08
N LEU A 543 15.77 -5.69 27.24
CA LEU A 543 15.09 -4.46 26.84
C LEU A 543 14.32 -3.79 28.01
N ASP A 544 13.91 -4.57 29.04
CA ASP A 544 13.23 -4.07 30.25
C ASP A 544 14.23 -3.53 31.28
N ALA A 545 15.48 -3.99 31.22
CA ALA A 545 16.54 -3.46 32.09
C ALA A 545 16.74 -1.97 31.81
N PRO A 546 17.11 -1.15 32.81
CA PRO A 546 17.48 0.25 32.59
C PRO A 546 18.52 0.36 31.47
N ALA A 547 18.37 1.35 30.60
CA ALA A 547 19.34 1.57 29.53
C ALA A 547 20.74 1.80 30.13
N PRO A 548 21.81 1.25 29.52
CA PRO A 548 23.16 1.42 30.03
C PRO A 548 23.50 2.90 30.17
N THR A 549 24.07 3.29 31.30
CA THR A 549 24.46 4.70 31.54
C THR A 549 25.79 5.05 30.91
N TRP A 550 26.56 4.05 30.45
CA TRP A 550 27.83 4.23 29.78
C TRP A 550 27.68 4.08 28.26
N THR A 551 28.39 4.92 27.51
CA THR A 551 28.59 4.72 26.08
C THR A 551 29.67 3.67 25.87
N ALA A 552 29.32 2.38 25.90
CA ALA A 552 30.22 1.35 25.41
C ALA A 552 30.34 1.51 23.90
N GLY A 553 31.58 1.56 23.40
CA GLY A 553 31.81 1.33 21.98
C GLY A 553 31.33 -0.09 21.62
N PRO A 554 30.98 -0.33 20.34
CA PRO A 554 30.60 -1.67 19.92
C PRO A 554 31.72 -2.66 20.19
N ASP A 555 31.38 -3.91 20.48
CA ASP A 555 32.37 -4.96 20.62
C ASP A 555 33.07 -5.20 19.26
N PRO A 556 34.40 -5.02 19.18
CA PRO A 556 35.13 -5.24 17.93
C PRO A 556 35.10 -6.70 17.47
N ALA A 557 34.68 -7.65 18.32
CA ALA A 557 34.49 -9.05 17.94
C ALA A 557 33.41 -9.24 16.87
N PHE A 558 32.41 -8.35 16.81
CA PHE A 558 31.29 -8.46 15.86
C PHE A 558 30.94 -7.14 15.14
N VAL A 559 31.59 -6.02 15.45
CA VAL A 559 31.44 -4.77 14.70
C VAL A 559 32.78 -4.33 14.12
N GLY A 560 32.87 -4.33 12.79
CA GLY A 560 34.00 -3.78 12.06
C GLY A 560 33.66 -2.42 11.44
N ARG A 561 34.55 -1.43 11.58
CA ARG A 561 34.45 -0.15 10.86
C ARG A 561 35.35 -0.17 9.64
N ARG A 562 34.90 0.47 8.56
CA ARG A 562 35.66 0.53 7.30
C ARG A 562 35.29 1.75 6.45
N PRO A 563 36.15 2.16 5.51
CA PRO A 563 35.78 3.12 4.48
C PRO A 563 34.64 2.58 3.62
N LEU A 564 33.69 3.46 3.30
CA LEU A 564 32.55 3.22 2.43
C LEU A 564 32.98 3.11 0.96
N CYS A 565 33.87 4.03 0.57
CA CYS A 565 34.33 4.21 -0.80
C CYS A 565 35.87 4.12 -0.84
N ARG A 566 36.42 3.53 -1.90
CA ARG A 566 37.86 3.66 -2.16
C ARG A 566 38.11 5.07 -2.67
N ARG A 567 39.04 5.80 -2.05
CA ARG A 567 39.43 7.12 -2.57
C ARG A 567 40.03 6.92 -3.97
N PRO A 568 39.67 7.73 -4.98
CA PRO A 568 40.23 7.63 -6.32
C PRO A 568 41.77 7.68 -6.36
N CYS A 569 42.40 8.23 -5.32
CA CYS A 569 43.85 8.32 -5.17
C CYS A 569 44.53 7.00 -4.76
N ASP A 570 43.78 6.02 -4.25
CA ASP A 570 44.32 4.74 -3.76
C ASP A 570 44.47 3.69 -4.87
N THR A 571 43.94 3.96 -6.08
CA THR A 571 44.38 3.22 -7.26
C THR A 571 45.76 3.75 -7.64
N GLY A 572 46.80 3.07 -7.17
CA GLY A 572 48.18 3.31 -7.63
C GLY A 572 48.23 3.42 -9.16
N PRO A 573 49.20 4.14 -9.73
CA PRO A 573 49.23 4.49 -11.15
C PRO A 573 48.95 3.25 -11.98
N VAL A 574 47.79 3.23 -12.64
CA VAL A 574 47.41 2.18 -13.59
C VAL A 574 48.52 2.18 -14.62
N THR A 575 49.41 1.20 -14.53
CA THR A 575 50.51 1.07 -15.48
C THR A 575 49.81 0.80 -16.80
N PRO A 576 49.91 1.70 -17.79
CA PRO A 576 49.22 1.49 -19.04
C PRO A 576 49.75 0.20 -19.64
N SER A 577 48.92 -0.85 -19.68
CA SER A 577 49.23 -2.06 -20.42
C SER A 577 49.22 -1.67 -21.89
N GLY A 578 50.42 -1.37 -22.42
CA GLY A 578 50.60 -1.08 -23.84
C GLY A 578 50.02 -2.22 -24.67
N ARG A 579 49.08 -1.86 -25.55
CA ARG A 579 48.79 -2.62 -26.76
C ARG A 579 49.40 -1.88 -27.94
#